data_AF-A0A554S6W1-F1
#
_entry.id   AF-A0A554S6W1-F1
#
_cell.length_a   1.000
_cell.length_b   1.000
_cell.length_c   1.000
_cell.angle_alpha   90.00
_cell.angle_beta   90.00
_cell.angle_gamma   90.00
#
_symmetry.space_group_name_H-M   'P 1'
#
loop_
_entity.id
_entity.type
_entity.pdbx_description
1 polymer ?
#
loop_
_entity_poly.entity_id
_entity_poly.type
_entity_poly.pdbx_seq_one_letter_code
_entity_poly.pdbx_strand_id
1 'polypeptide(L)'
;MPVDVVVLVVAAVLAAVALVAAVVALRAVREVKALREQPPEPVEWGVRTAETTNSPSQRSPKDSAALRPGRYPHTQRGGDAQLAVRQAAEPQEARVIEGRVIVPPTQEQVVAAQMTRPGVRIAIVLSGVAHALRPESRDRISGLVRREYRQRRRARQRAGRRAARATNSPPTQTDGWMSS
;
A
#
# COMPACT_ATOMS: atom_id res chain seq x y z
N MET A 1 11.60 -29.35 32.61
CA MET A 1 10.48 -29.57 31.68
C MET A 1 10.56 -31.00 31.21
N PRO A 2 9.51 -31.84 31.37
CA PRO A 2 9.54 -33.22 30.91
C PRO A 2 9.72 -33.27 29.38
N VAL A 3 10.52 -34.21 28.90
CA VAL A 3 10.93 -34.31 27.49
C VAL A 3 9.71 -34.42 26.56
N ASP A 4 8.65 -35.09 27.01
CA ASP A 4 7.39 -35.23 26.28
C ASP A 4 6.75 -33.88 25.94
N VAL A 5 6.81 -32.91 26.85
CA VAL A 5 6.27 -31.56 26.61
C VAL A 5 7.12 -30.83 25.56
N VAL A 6 8.44 -31.02 25.57
CA VAL A 6 9.33 -30.43 24.55
C VAL A 6 9.04 -31.02 23.17
N VAL A 7 8.90 -32.35 23.08
CA VAL A 7 8.59 -33.05 21.83
C VAL A 7 7.22 -32.62 21.29
N LEU A 8 6.20 -32.52 22.15
CA LEU A 8 4.85 -32.11 21.76
C LEU A 8 4.82 -30.65 21.26
N VAL A 9 5.54 -29.75 21.92
CA VAL A 9 5.66 -28.35 21.49
C VAL A 9 6.36 -28.27 20.13
N VAL A 10 7.46 -28.99 19.94
CA VAL A 10 8.18 -29.01 18.65
C VAL A 10 7.28 -29.56 17.53
N ALA A 11 6.56 -30.65 17.79
CA ALA A 11 5.63 -31.24 16.83
C ALA A 11 4.48 -30.28 16.47
N ALA A 12 3.91 -29.59 17.47
CA ALA A 12 2.86 -28.61 17.25
C ALA A 12 3.34 -27.42 16.41
N VAL A 13 4.56 -26.92 16.67
CA VAL A 13 5.17 -25.84 15.88
C VAL A 13 5.42 -26.30 14.44
N LEU A 14 5.98 -27.49 14.23
CA LEU A 14 6.19 -28.05 12.90
C LEU A 14 4.89 -28.23 12.13
N ALA A 15 3.83 -28.72 12.79
CA ALA A 15 2.52 -28.86 12.19
C ALA A 15 1.95 -27.50 11.76
N ALA A 16 2.05 -26.47 12.60
CA ALA A 16 1.60 -25.12 12.26
C ALA A 16 2.36 -24.55 11.06
N VAL A 17 3.69 -24.71 11.02
CA VAL A 17 4.52 -24.26 9.89
C VAL A 17 4.13 -24.98 8.60
N ALA A 18 3.93 -26.29 8.65
CA ALA A 18 3.49 -27.07 7.49
C ALA A 18 2.11 -26.61 6.98
N LEU A 19 1.18 -26.31 7.89
CA LEU A 19 -0.15 -25.81 7.55
C LEU A 19 -0.07 -24.45 6.84
N VAL A 20 0.74 -23.52 7.36
CA VAL A 20 0.98 -22.22 6.74
C VAL A 20 1.59 -22.38 5.34
N ALA A 21 2.61 -23.23 5.20
CA ALA A 21 3.24 -23.51 3.91
C ALA A 21 2.22 -24.08 2.90
N ALA A 22 1.36 -25.01 3.32
CA ALA A 22 0.31 -25.56 2.48
C ALA A 22 -0.70 -24.50 2.03
N VAL A 23 -1.11 -23.59 2.91
CA VAL A 23 -2.02 -22.48 2.55
C VAL A 23 -1.37 -21.54 1.53
N VAL A 24 -0.09 -21.20 1.70
CA VAL A 24 0.66 -20.35 0.76
C VAL A 24 0.78 -21.04 -0.61
N ALA A 25 1.11 -22.32 -0.64
CA ALA A 25 1.18 -23.10 -1.87
C ALA A 25 -0.18 -23.15 -2.58
N LEU A 26 -1.28 -23.40 -1.85
CA LEU A 26 -2.62 -23.37 -2.44
C LEU A 26 -2.98 -21.99 -2.99
N ARG A 27 -2.57 -20.90 -2.33
CA ARG A 27 -2.81 -19.55 -2.84
C ARG A 27 -2.03 -19.28 -4.12
N ALA A 28 -0.76 -19.66 -4.18
CA ALA A 28 0.05 -19.52 -5.39
C ALA A 28 -0.56 -20.30 -6.56
N VAL A 29 -1.03 -21.53 -6.32
CA VAL A 29 -1.71 -22.33 -7.35
C VAL A 29 -3.03 -21.69 -7.79
N ARG A 30 -3.83 -21.17 -6.85
CA ARG A 30 -5.09 -20.47 -7.19
C ARG A 30 -4.85 -19.19 -7.98
N GLU A 31 -3.78 -18.46 -7.67
CA GLU A 31 -3.39 -17.24 -8.39
C GLU A 31 -2.92 -17.57 -9.82
N VAL A 32 -2.08 -18.59 -9.98
CA VAL A 32 -1.66 -19.07 -11.31
C VAL A 32 -2.85 -19.57 -12.12
N LYS A 33 -3.80 -20.28 -11.50
CA LYS A 33 -5.02 -20.73 -12.18
C LYS A 33 -5.90 -19.55 -12.61
N ALA A 34 -6.05 -18.54 -11.76
CA ALA A 34 -6.77 -17.31 -12.09
C ALA A 34 -6.12 -16.52 -13.25
N LEU A 35 -4.79 -16.54 -13.35
CA LEU A 35 -4.06 -15.95 -14.48
C LEU A 35 -4.20 -16.77 -15.77
N ARG A 36 -4.31 -18.09 -15.66
CA ARG A 36 -4.45 -19.00 -16.81
C ARG A 36 -5.86 -19.01 -17.41
N GLU A 37 -6.88 -18.72 -16.60
CA GLU A 37 -8.27 -18.55 -17.04
C GLU A 37 -8.54 -17.15 -17.64
N GLN A 38 -7.55 -16.25 -17.60
CA GLN A 38 -7.64 -14.95 -18.27
C GLN A 38 -7.34 -15.14 -19.78
N PRO A 39 -8.30 -14.85 -20.69
CA PRO A 39 -8.06 -15.01 -22.13
C PRO A 39 -6.89 -14.12 -22.56
N PRO A 40 -6.00 -14.58 -23.45
CA PRO A 40 -4.84 -13.80 -23.86
C PRO A 40 -5.33 -12.53 -24.56
N GLU A 41 -5.22 -11.37 -23.91
CA GLU A 41 -5.15 -10.13 -24.65
C GLU A 41 -3.82 -10.12 -25.41
N PRO A 42 -3.81 -9.81 -26.72
CA PRO A 42 -2.60 -9.83 -27.52
C PRO A 42 -1.58 -8.83 -26.94
N VAL A 43 -0.44 -9.36 -26.51
CA VAL A 43 0.71 -8.58 -26.03
C VAL A 43 1.43 -8.03 -27.26
N GLU A 44 1.15 -6.77 -27.60
CA GLU A 44 1.99 -5.98 -28.50
C GLU A 44 3.35 -5.73 -27.84
N TRP A 45 4.40 -6.35 -28.38
CA TRP A 45 5.79 -6.09 -28.01
C TRP A 45 6.25 -4.76 -28.60
N GLY A 46 5.86 -3.66 -27.95
CA GLY A 46 6.36 -2.32 -28.26
C GLY A 46 7.80 -2.13 -27.76
N VAL A 47 8.75 -2.25 -28.70
CA VAL A 47 10.17 -1.93 -28.55
C VAL A 47 10.35 -0.57 -27.86
N ARG A 48 10.98 -0.54 -26.68
CA ARG A 48 11.46 0.70 -26.06
C ARG A 48 12.79 1.08 -26.71
N THR A 49 12.76 2.04 -27.63
CA THR A 49 13.94 2.86 -27.92
C THR A 49 14.12 3.83 -26.76
N ALA A 50 15.31 3.78 -26.16
CA ALA A 50 15.75 4.75 -25.19
C ALA A 50 15.97 6.09 -25.91
N GLU A 51 15.28 7.14 -25.48
CA GLU A 51 15.71 8.50 -25.77
C GLU A 51 15.59 9.35 -24.52
N THR A 52 16.74 9.49 -23.89
CA THR A 52 17.06 10.48 -22.87
C THR A 52 17.03 11.85 -23.53
N THR A 53 16.18 12.76 -23.08
CA THR A 53 16.48 14.19 -23.18
C THR A 53 15.82 14.96 -22.05
N ASN A 54 16.69 15.61 -21.29
CA ASN A 54 16.39 16.54 -20.22
C ASN A 54 15.53 17.71 -20.70
N SER A 55 14.62 18.19 -19.84
CA SER A 55 14.55 19.64 -19.58
C SER A 55 14.00 19.98 -18.19
N PRO A 56 14.62 20.93 -17.46
CA PRO A 56 14.33 21.23 -16.07
C PRO A 56 13.39 22.43 -15.87
N SER A 57 12.72 22.42 -14.71
CA SER A 57 12.10 23.52 -13.93
C SER A 57 11.71 24.86 -14.58
N GLN A 58 10.50 25.37 -14.28
CA GLN A 58 10.32 26.44 -13.28
C GLN A 58 8.85 26.87 -13.11
N ARG A 59 8.45 27.00 -11.82
CA ARG A 59 7.58 28.02 -11.16
C ARG A 59 6.19 28.35 -11.77
N SER A 60 5.13 28.58 -11.02
CA SER A 60 4.96 28.87 -9.59
C SER A 60 3.49 28.64 -9.16
N PRO A 61 3.21 28.64 -7.85
CA PRO A 61 2.01 28.08 -7.24
C PRO A 61 0.97 29.17 -6.94
N LYS A 62 -0.26 28.98 -7.41
CA LYS A 62 -1.44 29.63 -6.83
C LYS A 62 -2.67 28.90 -7.34
N ASP A 63 -3.10 27.91 -6.56
CA ASP A 63 -4.49 27.47 -6.43
C ASP A 63 -4.56 26.51 -5.25
N SER A 64 -4.20 27.06 -4.09
CA SER A 64 -4.55 26.57 -2.79
C SER A 64 -6.00 26.95 -2.48
N ALA A 65 -6.94 26.11 -2.90
CA ALA A 65 -8.26 26.07 -2.28
C ALA A 65 -8.87 24.66 -2.40
N ALA A 66 -9.07 24.03 -1.23
CA ALA A 66 -9.89 22.84 -1.00
C ALA A 66 -9.27 21.44 -1.19
N LEU A 67 -8.05 21.22 -0.69
CA LEU A 67 -7.69 19.92 -0.12
C LEU A 67 -7.92 19.97 1.40
N ARG A 68 -9.18 19.80 1.82
CA ARG A 68 -9.46 19.41 3.20
C ARG A 68 -8.82 18.03 3.43
N PRO A 69 -7.86 17.86 4.35
CA PRO A 69 -7.42 16.53 4.72
C PRO A 69 -8.63 15.81 5.32
N GLY A 70 -9.11 14.80 4.61
CA GLY A 70 -10.20 13.95 5.04
C GLY A 70 -9.87 13.42 6.42
N ARG A 71 -10.59 13.95 7.42
CA ARG A 71 -10.63 13.48 8.79
C ARG A 71 -10.92 11.98 8.73
N TYR A 72 -9.91 11.16 9.01
CA TYR A 72 -10.10 9.74 9.23
C TYR A 72 -11.13 9.60 10.35
N PRO A 73 -12.25 8.87 10.16
CA PRO A 73 -13.07 8.48 11.28
C PRO A 73 -12.24 7.51 12.11
N HIS A 74 -11.61 8.05 13.13
CA HIS A 74 -11.09 7.32 14.27
C HIS A 74 -12.31 6.59 14.84
N THR A 75 -12.44 5.30 14.54
CA THR A 75 -13.43 4.47 15.20
C THR A 75 -13.07 4.50 16.68
N GLN A 76 -13.90 5.21 17.43
CA GLN A 76 -13.81 5.51 18.86
C GLN A 76 -14.13 4.24 19.67
N ARG A 77 -13.33 3.18 19.48
CA ARG A 77 -13.42 1.92 20.23
C ARG A 77 -12.06 1.58 20.81
N GLY A 78 -11.54 2.53 21.58
CA GLY A 78 -10.25 2.49 22.26
C GLY A 78 -9.95 3.80 23.00
N GLY A 79 -10.98 4.61 23.27
CA GLY A 79 -10.83 5.93 23.91
C GLY A 79 -10.14 5.83 25.27
N ASP A 80 -10.43 4.78 26.03
CA ASP A 80 -9.91 4.65 27.39
C ASP A 80 -8.41 4.34 27.42
N ALA A 81 -7.91 3.51 26.48
CA ALA A 81 -6.48 3.23 26.36
C ALA A 81 -5.70 4.40 25.76
N GLN A 82 -6.29 5.12 24.80
CA GLN A 82 -5.62 6.21 24.10
C GLN A 82 -5.59 7.52 24.93
N LEU A 83 -6.59 7.72 25.79
CA LEU A 83 -6.60 8.79 26.80
C LEU A 83 -5.59 8.50 27.92
N ALA A 84 -5.46 7.25 28.36
CA ALA A 84 -4.45 6.86 29.35
C ALA A 84 -3.01 7.04 28.83
N VAL A 85 -2.74 6.71 27.56
CA VAL A 85 -1.42 6.92 26.93
C VAL A 85 -1.12 8.41 26.71
N ARG A 86 -2.14 9.24 26.44
CA ARG A 86 -1.97 10.71 26.34
C ARG A 86 -1.76 11.37 27.70
N GLN A 87 -2.38 10.88 28.77
CA GLN A 87 -2.17 11.41 30.12
C GLN A 87 -0.82 10.98 30.72
N ALA A 88 -0.24 9.86 30.28
CA ALA A 88 1.11 9.45 30.66
C ALA A 88 2.23 10.24 29.96
N ALA A 89 1.89 11.16 29.05
CA ALA A 89 2.83 11.93 28.23
C ALA A 89 3.12 13.33 28.78
N GLU A 90 3.02 13.54 30.10
CA GLU A 90 3.66 14.71 30.70
C GLU A 90 5.18 14.51 30.75
N PRO A 91 5.98 15.53 30.39
CA PRO A 91 7.44 15.45 30.53
C PRO A 91 7.78 15.34 32.01
N GLN A 92 7.93 14.12 32.50
CA GLN A 92 8.36 13.87 33.88
C GLN A 92 9.78 14.40 34.05
N GLU A 93 9.92 15.38 34.94
CA GLU A 93 11.20 15.98 35.29
C GLU A 93 12.16 14.90 35.79
N ALA A 94 13.42 14.97 35.34
CA ALA A 94 14.46 14.03 35.73
C ALA A 94 14.59 13.99 37.26
N ARG A 95 14.33 12.83 37.85
CA ARG A 95 14.39 12.64 39.30
C ARG A 95 15.77 12.15 39.69
N VAL A 96 16.39 12.83 40.65
CA VAL A 96 17.64 12.39 41.28
C VAL A 96 17.28 11.59 42.52
N ILE A 97 17.56 10.30 42.48
CA ILE A 97 17.35 9.39 43.61
C ILE A 97 18.73 8.86 43.99
N GLU A 98 19.12 9.01 45.26
CA GLU A 98 20.37 8.44 45.82
C GLU A 98 21.65 8.82 45.05
N GLY A 99 21.75 10.07 44.58
CA GLY A 99 22.92 10.56 43.84
C GLY A 99 23.03 10.07 42.39
N ARG A 100 22.03 9.34 41.88
CA ARG A 100 21.92 8.95 40.46
C ARG A 100 20.76 9.70 39.79
N VAL A 101 21.06 10.35 38.67
CA VAL A 101 20.05 11.03 37.84
C VAL A 101 19.34 9.98 36.99
N ILE A 102 18.04 9.77 37.23
CA ILE A 102 17.19 8.91 36.40
C ILE A 102 16.40 9.81 35.46
N VAL A 103 16.81 9.83 34.20
CA VAL A 103 16.10 10.53 33.12
C VAL A 103 15.10 9.55 32.50
N PRO A 104 13.79 9.88 32.46
CA PRO A 104 12.83 9.03 31.77
C PRO A 104 13.16 8.99 30.27
N PRO A 105 13.11 7.80 29.63
CA PRO A 105 13.42 7.67 28.21
C PRO A 105 12.42 8.43 27.36
N THR A 106 12.89 9.03 26.26
CA THR A 106 12.01 9.75 25.33
C THR A 106 11.08 8.78 24.61
N GLN A 107 9.94 9.28 24.08
CA GLN A 107 9.01 8.43 23.33
C GLN A 107 9.69 7.74 22.14
N GLU A 108 10.59 8.43 21.45
CA GLU A 108 11.37 7.86 20.35
C GLU A 108 12.25 6.70 20.82
N GLN A 109 12.89 6.81 21.98
CA GLN A 109 13.71 5.74 22.57
C GLN A 109 12.86 4.54 22.98
N VAL A 110 11.68 4.78 23.56
CA VAL A 110 10.74 3.70 23.91
C VAL A 110 10.25 3.00 22.65
N VAL A 111 9.85 3.75 21.62
CA VAL A 111 9.40 3.17 20.34
C VAL A 111 10.53 2.39 19.68
N ALA A 112 11.74 2.95 19.61
CA ALA A 112 12.90 2.28 19.03
C ALA A 112 13.20 0.96 19.78
N ALA A 113 13.19 1.00 21.12
CA ALA A 113 13.38 -0.18 21.94
C ALA A 113 12.27 -1.23 21.75
N GLN A 114 11.00 -0.81 21.71
CA GLN A 114 9.87 -1.73 21.49
C GLN A 114 9.90 -2.35 20.09
N MET A 115 10.34 -1.60 19.08
CA MET A 115 10.52 -2.10 17.74
C MET A 115 11.64 -3.13 17.62
N THR A 116 12.53 -3.31 18.60
CA THR A 116 13.48 -4.44 18.57
C THR A 116 12.81 -5.78 18.89
N ARG A 117 11.62 -5.75 19.53
CA ARG A 117 10.92 -6.96 19.95
C ARG A 117 10.15 -7.56 18.76
N PRO A 118 10.43 -8.81 18.35
CA PRO A 118 9.76 -9.41 17.21
C PRO A 118 8.24 -9.53 17.42
N GLY A 119 7.79 -9.79 18.64
CA GLY A 119 6.36 -9.86 18.98
C GLY A 119 5.60 -8.55 18.73
N VAL A 120 6.22 -7.40 19.01
CA VAL A 120 5.61 -6.07 18.76
C VAL A 120 5.45 -5.83 17.27
N ARG A 121 6.47 -6.16 16.46
CA ARG A 121 6.39 -6.04 15.00
C ARG A 121 5.26 -6.90 14.42
N ILE A 122 5.17 -8.15 14.86
CA ILE A 122 4.13 -9.08 14.42
C ILE A 122 2.75 -8.56 14.81
N ALA A 123 2.57 -8.06 16.04
CA ALA A 123 1.31 -7.51 16.50
C ALA A 123 0.86 -6.30 15.66
N ILE A 124 1.78 -5.41 15.29
CA ILE A 124 1.50 -4.26 14.43
C ILE A 124 1.04 -4.73 13.04
N VAL A 125 1.75 -5.68 12.44
CA VAL A 125 1.39 -6.23 11.11
C VAL A 125 0.01 -6.89 11.17
N LEU A 126 -0.25 -7.74 12.17
CA LEU A 126 -1.54 -8.40 12.34
C LEU A 126 -2.68 -7.40 12.56
N SER A 127 -2.46 -6.37 13.37
CA SER A 127 -3.43 -5.31 13.60
C SER A 127 -3.72 -4.53 12.31
N GLY A 128 -2.67 -4.21 11.53
CA GLY A 128 -2.81 -3.56 10.22
C GLY A 128 -3.59 -4.42 9.22
N VAL A 129 -3.30 -5.73 9.16
CA VAL A 129 -4.02 -6.68 8.30
C VAL A 129 -5.49 -6.82 8.75
N ALA A 130 -5.75 -6.97 10.04
CA ALA A 130 -7.11 -7.03 10.57
C ALA A 130 -7.90 -5.75 10.26
N HIS A 131 -7.24 -4.59 10.34
CA HIS A 131 -7.84 -3.30 9.99
C HIS A 131 -8.10 -3.16 8.49
N ALA A 132 -7.21 -3.68 7.64
CA ALA A 132 -7.39 -3.67 6.19
C ALA A 132 -8.49 -4.64 5.73
N LEU A 133 -8.69 -5.75 6.45
CA LEU A 133 -9.74 -6.74 6.19
C LEU A 133 -11.12 -6.32 6.70
N ARG A 134 -11.24 -5.20 7.42
CA ARG A 134 -12.53 -4.68 7.82
C ARG A 134 -13.42 -4.39 6.60
N PRO A 135 -14.73 -4.69 6.69
CA PRO A 135 -15.66 -4.53 5.57
C PRO A 135 -15.69 -3.09 5.04
N GLU A 136 -15.57 -2.08 5.91
CA GLU A 136 -15.57 -0.67 5.51
C GLU A 136 -14.33 -0.31 4.67
N SER A 137 -13.16 -0.82 5.05
CA SER A 137 -11.90 -0.64 4.31
C SER A 137 -11.95 -1.36 2.96
N ARG A 138 -12.51 -2.57 2.93
CA ARG A 138 -12.66 -3.39 1.73
C ARG A 138 -13.54 -2.73 0.67
N ASP A 139 -14.65 -2.14 1.07
CA ASP A 139 -15.57 -1.45 0.13
C ASP A 139 -14.92 -0.22 -0.48
N ARG A 140 -14.14 0.52 0.31
CA ARG A 140 -13.41 1.70 -0.17
C ARG A 140 -12.31 1.33 -1.16
N ILE A 141 -11.50 0.33 -0.83
CA ILE A 141 -10.43 -0.15 -1.71
C ILE A 141 -11.04 -0.73 -3.00
N SER A 142 -12.09 -1.55 -2.88
CA SER A 142 -12.75 -2.12 -4.06
C SER A 142 -13.39 -1.04 -4.95
N GLY A 143 -13.96 0.02 -4.35
CA GLY A 143 -14.46 1.18 -5.05
C GLY A 143 -13.37 1.92 -5.82
N LEU A 144 -12.22 2.17 -5.18
CA LEU A 144 -11.06 2.80 -5.83
C LEU A 144 -10.54 1.95 -7.00
N VAL A 145 -10.35 0.64 -6.80
CA VAL A 145 -9.88 -0.29 -7.83
C VAL A 145 -10.85 -0.37 -9.01
N ARG A 146 -12.17 -0.44 -8.73
CA ARG A 146 -13.20 -0.44 -9.79
C ARG A 146 -13.20 0.85 -10.60
N ARG A 147 -13.00 2.00 -9.93
CA ARG A 147 -12.91 3.30 -10.60
C ARG A 147 -11.68 3.35 -11.51
N GLU A 148 -10.53 2.93 -11.01
CA GLU A 148 -9.27 2.88 -11.77
C GLU A 148 -9.39 1.95 -12.99
N TYR A 149 -9.97 0.76 -12.81
CA TYR A 149 -10.23 -0.17 -13.91
C TYR A 149 -11.12 0.45 -15.00
N ARG A 150 -12.24 1.08 -14.61
CA ARG A 150 -13.13 1.77 -15.56
C ARG A 150 -12.43 2.94 -16.26
N GLN A 151 -11.58 3.68 -15.55
CA GLN A 151 -10.80 4.77 -16.10
C GLN A 151 -9.80 4.28 -17.15
N ARG A 152 -9.02 3.23 -16.84
CA ARG A 152 -8.10 2.59 -17.79
C ARG A 152 -8.83 2.02 -19.00
N ARG A 153 -9.97 1.37 -18.80
CA ARG A 153 -10.80 0.85 -19.90
C ARG A 153 -11.24 1.96 -20.85
N ARG A 154 -11.73 3.09 -20.32
CA ARG A 154 -12.10 4.27 -21.13
C ARG A 154 -10.89 4.89 -21.82
N ALA A 155 -9.73 4.93 -21.17
CA ALA A 155 -8.50 5.43 -21.77
C ALA A 155 -8.09 4.60 -23.00
N ARG A 156 -8.14 3.26 -22.91
CA ARG A 156 -7.87 2.37 -24.06
C ARG A 156 -8.86 2.58 -25.20
N GLN A 157 -10.16 2.69 -24.90
CA GLN A 157 -11.17 2.96 -25.93
C GLN A 157 -10.95 4.31 -26.62
N ARG A 158 -10.57 5.35 -25.87
CA ARG A 158 -10.22 6.65 -26.44
C ARG A 158 -8.94 6.59 -27.27
N ALA A 159 -7.93 5.85 -26.81
CA ALA A 159 -6.69 5.64 -27.55
C ALA A 159 -6.96 4.91 -28.89
N GLY A 160 -7.74 3.83 -28.87
CA GLY A 160 -8.13 3.11 -30.09
C GLY A 160 -8.93 3.98 -31.06
N ARG A 161 -9.87 4.79 -30.56
CA ARG A 161 -10.60 5.76 -31.39
C ARG A 161 -9.70 6.85 -31.98
N ARG A 162 -8.68 7.30 -31.24
CA ARG A 162 -7.69 8.26 -31.75
C ARG A 162 -6.80 7.62 -32.81
N ALA A 163 -6.35 6.39 -32.60
CA ALA A 163 -5.57 5.64 -33.58
C ALA A 163 -6.35 5.43 -34.89
N ALA A 164 -7.60 4.97 -34.80
CA ALA A 164 -8.46 4.78 -35.98
C ALA A 164 -8.75 6.08 -36.75
N ARG A 165 -8.82 7.22 -36.06
CA ARG A 165 -8.94 8.54 -36.73
C ARG A 165 -7.63 8.98 -37.36
N ALA A 166 -6.50 8.74 -36.69
CA ALA A 166 -5.19 9.07 -37.23
C ALA A 166 -4.92 8.29 -38.53
N THR A 167 -5.28 7.00 -38.58
CA THR A 167 -5.15 6.17 -39.78
C THR A 167 -6.15 6.51 -40.89
N ASN A 168 -7.33 7.02 -40.54
CA ASN A 168 -8.37 7.43 -41.50
C ASN A 168 -8.37 8.93 -41.79
N SER A 169 -7.28 9.64 -41.50
CA SER A 169 -7.12 11.01 -41.97
C SER A 169 -7.11 10.96 -43.51
N PRO A 170 -8.06 11.59 -44.22
CA PRO A 170 -7.96 11.69 -45.67
C PRO A 170 -6.65 12.42 -46.00
N PRO A 171 -5.90 12.03 -47.05
CA PRO A 171 -4.71 12.76 -47.45
C PRO A 171 -5.11 14.22 -47.61
N THR A 172 -4.54 15.09 -46.79
CA THR A 172 -4.62 16.54 -47.01
C THR A 172 -4.08 16.77 -48.39
N GLN A 173 -4.98 17.13 -49.31
CA GLN A 173 -4.67 17.52 -50.67
C GLN A 173 -3.70 18.69 -50.59
N THR A 174 -2.41 18.39 -50.75
CA THR A 174 -1.35 19.38 -50.94
C THR A 174 -1.43 19.85 -52.38
N ASP A 175 -2.36 20.74 -52.70
CA ASP A 175 -2.32 21.49 -53.97
C ASP A 175 -1.61 22.82 -53.74
N GLY A 176 -0.28 22.71 -53.58
CA GLY A 176 0.65 23.84 -53.62
C GLY A 176 0.92 24.38 -55.03
N TRP A 177 -0.06 24.37 -55.95
CA TRP A 177 0.16 24.72 -57.36
C TRP A 177 -0.89 25.67 -57.96
N MET A 178 -1.79 26.27 -57.18
CA MET A 178 -2.78 27.25 -57.68
C MET A 178 -2.79 28.56 -56.87
N SER A 179 -1.74 29.37 -57.00
CA SER A 179 -1.83 30.83 -56.88
C SER A 179 -0.58 31.46 -57.49
N SER A 180 -0.58 31.56 -58.81
CA SER A 180 0.17 32.57 -59.57
C SER A 180 -0.84 33.58 -60.10
#